data_AF-A0A7S3RMR1-F1
#
_entry.id   AF-A0A7S3RMR1-F1
#
_cell.length_a   1.000
_cell.length_b   1.000
_cell.length_c   1.000
_cell.angle_alpha   90.00
_cell.angle_beta   90.00
_cell.angle_gamma   90.00
#
_symmetry.space_group_name_H-M   'P 1'
#
loop_
_entity.id
_entity.type
_entity.pdbx_description
1 polymer ?
#
loop_
_entity_poly.entity_id
_entity_poly.type
_entity_poly.pdbx_seq_one_letter_code
_entity_poly.pdbx_strand_id
1 'polypeptide(L)'
;VIKGWDLGVKTMKKGEVAKFTLAPEFAYGASGSPPKIPENATLVFEVELISWMSKDDLFGDEGAIKHQVKEGAGWKSPNDTDEVKCSIKAIATDGKVVFEKEDVEYKLGSGAFGKLSTVADKALRGMKKDEEIFVKVTKDYMLGDETPEGGKVELKLLQLFETKDVSFAKDMSVMKKQIKEGEGWDTPKDASQVKVKVVSATDGEKELPGFTAATLEFTAGGGETCDAIEFVVLEMKKGERALVTCTKPEKCAEAKIGLKEAPKVEKVVLTLELEEFEKAKDTWSMSEEEKLEFGTGRKEVGSGLFKQGRVELALERYKKVIDLFSYVDNFKEENKTKAQELKRVCQLNKAACHLKLKQNQDARKACDEVLKDDTQNVKAFYRRAQACVNLHEYSECMQDIKRILEIDPQNREARALAKDAKAGQKAEDDKAKGMFAKMCKGISSPNVPAAEAKADDSGPTEDKAQDAGPPTEE
;
A
#
# COMPACT_ATOMS: atom_id res chain seq x y z
N VAL A 1 31.97 39.52 -12.33
CA VAL A 1 31.08 39.27 -13.50
C VAL A 1 30.28 40.55 -13.75
N ILE A 2 29.94 40.86 -15.00
CA ILE A 2 29.17 42.05 -15.37
C ILE A 2 27.75 41.91 -14.79
N LYS A 3 27.29 42.88 -13.99
CA LYS A 3 25.97 42.80 -13.30
C LYS A 3 24.81 42.59 -14.28
N GLY A 4 24.87 43.20 -15.46
CA GLY A 4 23.85 43.02 -16.50
C GLY A 4 23.78 41.61 -17.06
N TRP A 5 24.86 40.82 -17.00
CA TRP A 5 24.81 39.39 -17.35
C TRP A 5 24.04 38.60 -16.30
N ASP A 6 24.28 38.85 -15.00
CA ASP A 6 23.59 38.14 -13.91
C ASP A 6 22.07 38.35 -13.93
N LEU A 7 21.62 39.50 -14.46
CA LEU A 7 20.19 39.82 -14.62
C LEU A 7 19.65 39.29 -15.95
N GLY A 8 20.33 39.55 -17.06
CA GLY A 8 19.84 39.18 -18.39
C GLY A 8 19.82 37.68 -18.63
N VAL A 9 20.85 36.94 -18.19
CA VAL A 9 20.88 35.47 -18.40
C VAL A 9 19.72 34.77 -17.68
N LYS A 10 19.24 35.30 -16.56
CA LYS A 10 18.08 34.74 -15.82
C LYS A 10 16.76 34.81 -16.60
N THR A 11 16.65 35.68 -17.61
CA THR A 11 15.41 35.82 -18.40
C THR A 11 15.41 34.95 -19.67
N MET A 12 16.54 34.33 -20.01
CA MET A 12 16.69 33.58 -21.26
C MET A 12 16.16 32.15 -21.16
N LYS A 13 15.75 31.59 -22.31
CA LYS A 13 15.41 30.17 -22.50
C LYS A 13 16.59 29.37 -23.08
N LYS A 14 16.54 28.05 -22.98
CA LYS A 14 17.59 27.16 -23.53
C LYS A 14 17.68 27.32 -25.04
N GLY A 15 18.89 27.56 -25.55
CA GLY A 15 19.17 27.83 -26.95
C GLY A 15 18.80 29.24 -27.42
N GLU A 16 18.37 30.14 -26.52
CA GLU A 16 18.08 31.53 -26.87
C GLU A 16 19.38 32.30 -27.17
N VAL A 17 19.39 33.07 -28.25
CA VAL A 17 20.40 34.09 -28.53
C VAL A 17 19.77 35.45 -28.29
N ALA A 18 20.28 36.20 -27.31
CA ALA A 18 19.76 37.51 -26.92
C ALA A 18 20.84 38.58 -27.00
N LYS A 19 20.43 39.79 -27.38
CA LYS A 19 21.29 40.97 -27.41
C LYS A 19 21.07 41.82 -26.16
N PHE A 20 22.07 41.91 -25.28
CA PHE A 20 22.02 42.72 -24.08
C PHE A 20 22.69 44.07 -24.31
N THR A 21 21.90 45.14 -24.26
CA THR A 21 22.38 46.52 -24.22
C THR A 21 22.39 46.99 -22.78
N LEU A 22 23.59 47.07 -22.20
CA LEU A 22 23.81 47.36 -20.78
C LEU A 22 24.26 48.81 -20.61
N ALA A 23 23.45 49.58 -19.89
CA ALA A 23 23.87 50.89 -19.41
C ALA A 23 25.09 50.76 -18.47
N PRO A 24 25.93 51.79 -18.35
CA PRO A 24 27.22 51.69 -17.68
C PRO A 24 27.15 51.16 -16.23
N GLU A 25 26.09 51.50 -15.49
CA GLU A 25 25.84 51.06 -14.12
C GLU A 25 25.63 49.54 -13.97
N PHE A 26 25.24 48.87 -15.05
CA PHE A 26 25.15 47.41 -15.14
C PHE A 26 26.40 46.77 -15.77
N ALA A 27 27.38 47.59 -16.17
CA ALA A 27 28.66 47.20 -16.77
C ALA A 27 29.86 47.65 -15.91
N TYR A 28 30.74 48.52 -16.43
CA TYR A 28 31.97 48.99 -15.76
C TYR A 28 31.85 50.39 -15.13
N GLY A 29 30.70 51.06 -15.28
CA GLY A 29 30.42 52.36 -14.70
C GLY A 29 31.45 53.45 -15.06
N ALA A 30 31.61 54.42 -14.17
CA ALA A 30 32.55 55.53 -14.34
C ALA A 30 34.03 55.10 -14.32
N SER A 31 34.34 53.91 -13.82
CA SER A 31 35.72 53.40 -13.82
C SER A 31 36.16 52.85 -15.18
N GLY A 32 35.22 52.43 -16.03
CA GLY A 32 35.51 51.78 -17.31
C GLY A 32 36.37 50.51 -17.14
N SER A 33 36.99 50.07 -18.23
CA SER A 33 38.06 49.06 -18.23
C SER A 33 39.14 49.47 -19.24
N PRO A 34 39.98 50.45 -18.89
CA PRO A 34 41.01 50.96 -19.80
C PRO A 34 42.02 49.89 -20.23
N PRO A 35 42.57 49.97 -21.46
CA PRO A 35 42.29 50.99 -22.48
C PRO A 35 41.06 50.66 -23.35
N LYS A 36 40.43 49.50 -23.16
CA LYS A 36 39.47 48.93 -24.14
C LYS A 36 38.05 49.44 -23.95
N ILE A 37 37.67 49.76 -22.72
CA ILE A 37 36.31 50.21 -22.38
C ILE A 37 36.44 51.57 -21.71
N PRO A 38 36.00 52.66 -22.36
CA PRO A 38 35.95 53.98 -21.75
C PRO A 38 35.10 54.02 -20.49
N GLU A 39 35.31 55.04 -19.66
CA GLU A 39 34.37 55.39 -18.60
C GLU A 39 32.96 55.58 -19.17
N ASN A 40 31.95 55.14 -18.42
CA ASN A 40 30.54 55.32 -18.78
C ASN A 40 30.13 54.75 -20.16
N ALA A 41 30.86 53.77 -20.69
CA ALA A 41 30.49 53.13 -21.95
C ALA A 41 29.27 52.22 -21.80
N THR A 42 28.27 52.39 -22.68
CA THR A 42 27.19 51.41 -22.90
C THR A 42 27.76 50.20 -23.62
N LEU A 43 27.55 49.00 -23.08
CA LEU A 43 28.04 47.77 -23.69
C LEU A 43 26.92 47.01 -24.37
N VAL A 44 27.24 46.40 -25.50
CA VAL A 44 26.31 45.59 -26.27
C VAL A 44 26.92 44.20 -26.43
N PHE A 45 26.25 43.19 -25.89
CA PHE A 45 26.66 41.79 -25.97
C PHE A 45 25.63 41.00 -26.76
N GLU A 46 26.10 40.04 -27.55
CA GLU A 46 25.29 38.95 -28.06
C GLU A 46 25.61 37.71 -27.23
N VAL A 47 24.59 37.14 -26.59
CA VAL A 47 24.73 36.05 -25.62
C VAL A 47 23.86 34.90 -26.09
N GLU A 48 24.44 33.70 -26.20
CA GLU A 48 23.72 32.46 -26.44
C GLU A 48 23.65 31.64 -25.15
N LEU A 49 22.44 31.30 -24.70
CA LEU A 49 22.26 30.42 -23.53
C LEU A 49 22.28 28.95 -23.98
N ILE A 50 23.46 28.35 -23.96
CA ILE A 50 23.67 26.95 -24.37
C ILE A 50 22.95 25.98 -23.41
N SER A 51 23.18 26.13 -22.10
CA SER A 51 22.53 25.32 -21.05
C SER A 51 22.74 25.95 -19.66
N TRP A 52 21.92 25.56 -18.68
CA TRP A 52 22.16 25.82 -17.26
C TRP A 52 21.93 24.55 -16.45
N MET A 53 22.52 24.48 -15.27
CA MET A 53 22.22 23.44 -14.28
C MET A 53 21.33 24.04 -13.20
N SER A 54 20.12 23.49 -13.02
CA SER A 54 19.35 23.73 -11.80
C SER A 54 20.12 23.12 -10.63
N LYS A 55 20.48 23.93 -9.64
CA LYS A 55 20.97 23.41 -8.36
C LYS A 55 19.76 23.12 -7.50
N ASP A 56 19.46 21.84 -7.34
CA ASP A 56 18.41 21.37 -6.45
C ASP A 56 19.09 20.78 -5.22
N ASP A 57 18.97 21.46 -4.08
CA ASP A 57 19.49 20.97 -2.81
C ASP A 57 18.51 19.95 -2.26
N LEU A 58 18.91 18.68 -2.27
CA LEU A 58 18.03 17.58 -1.94
C LEU A 58 17.58 17.61 -0.47
N PHE A 59 18.37 18.19 0.45
CA PHE A 59 18.08 18.17 1.88
C PHE A 59 18.01 19.56 2.51
N GLY A 60 18.38 20.61 1.79
CA GLY A 60 18.37 22.01 2.28
C GLY A 60 19.54 22.34 3.21
N ASP A 61 20.57 21.49 3.23
CA ASP A 61 21.75 21.61 4.08
C ASP A 61 23.06 21.79 3.29
N GLU A 62 22.95 22.02 1.97
CA GLU A 62 24.05 22.10 1.00
C GLU A 62 24.88 20.81 0.87
N GLY A 63 24.50 19.74 1.58
CA GLY A 63 25.24 18.49 1.65
C GLY A 63 25.06 17.59 0.44
N ALA A 64 23.96 17.76 -0.32
CA ALA A 64 23.68 17.00 -1.52
C ALA A 64 23.02 17.86 -2.62
N ILE A 65 23.82 18.31 -3.58
CA ILE A 65 23.37 19.18 -4.67
C ILE A 65 23.15 18.35 -5.94
N LYS A 66 21.90 18.22 -6.36
CA LYS A 66 21.50 17.54 -7.60
C LYS A 66 21.77 18.43 -8.81
N HIS A 67 22.30 17.82 -9.85
CA HIS A 67 22.56 18.38 -11.18
C HIS A 67 21.95 17.46 -12.23
N GLN A 68 21.07 17.99 -13.08
CA GLN A 68 20.54 17.25 -14.22
C GLN A 68 21.55 17.20 -15.36
N VAL A 69 21.80 16.00 -15.88
CA VAL A 69 22.67 15.74 -17.04
C VAL A 69 21.83 15.58 -18.30
N LYS A 70 20.76 14.79 -18.20
CA LYS A 70 19.81 14.51 -19.28
C LYS A 70 18.40 14.60 -18.74
N GLU A 71 17.54 15.32 -19.44
CA GLU A 71 16.12 15.42 -19.11
C GLU A 71 15.42 14.08 -19.37
N GLY A 72 14.57 13.66 -18.42
CA GLY A 72 13.75 12.46 -18.57
C GLY A 72 12.45 12.73 -19.33
N ALA A 73 11.88 11.65 -19.88
CA ALA A 73 10.62 11.66 -20.61
C ALA A 73 9.42 11.36 -19.69
N GLY A 74 8.26 11.90 -20.06
CA GLY A 74 7.00 11.66 -19.36
C GLY A 74 6.75 12.60 -18.18
N TRP A 75 5.67 12.31 -17.45
CA TRP A 75 5.20 13.13 -16.33
C TRP A 75 5.24 12.41 -14.98
N LYS A 76 5.33 11.07 -14.98
CA LYS A 76 5.38 10.27 -13.76
C LYS A 76 6.79 10.33 -13.14
N SER A 77 6.84 10.39 -11.82
CA SER A 77 8.03 10.18 -10.99
C SER A 77 7.68 9.17 -9.88
N PRO A 78 8.66 8.47 -9.30
CA PRO A 78 8.41 7.41 -8.34
C PRO A 78 8.10 7.96 -6.94
N ASN A 79 7.25 7.24 -6.21
CA ASN A 79 6.91 7.46 -4.81
C ASN A 79 7.68 6.53 -3.87
N ASP A 80 7.53 6.73 -2.55
CA ASP A 80 8.24 5.98 -1.47
C ASP A 80 8.04 4.46 -1.49
N THR A 81 7.04 3.97 -2.23
CA THR A 81 6.72 2.54 -2.32
C THR A 81 7.04 1.94 -3.68
N ASP A 82 7.43 2.77 -4.65
CA ASP A 82 7.60 2.33 -6.03
C ASP A 82 8.92 1.58 -6.21
N GLU A 83 8.89 0.65 -7.16
CA GLU A 83 10.10 -0.01 -7.65
C GLU A 83 10.55 0.66 -8.94
N VAL A 84 11.85 0.84 -9.07
CA VAL A 84 12.47 1.42 -10.27
C VAL A 84 13.54 0.50 -10.80
N LYS A 85 13.82 0.59 -12.11
CA LYS A 85 15.08 0.11 -12.67
C LYS A 85 16.00 1.30 -12.80
N CYS A 86 17.18 1.26 -12.18
CA CYS A 86 18.13 2.36 -12.23
C CYS A 86 19.58 1.87 -12.33
N SER A 87 20.47 2.79 -12.68
CA SER A 87 21.92 2.62 -12.52
C SER A 87 22.42 3.67 -11.55
N ILE A 88 23.33 3.29 -10.67
CA ILE A 88 23.95 4.14 -9.66
C ILE A 88 25.47 3.95 -9.70
N LYS A 89 26.21 5.05 -9.71
CA LYS A 89 27.67 5.06 -9.67
C LYS A 89 28.17 6.15 -8.73
N ALA A 90 28.96 5.75 -7.75
CA ALA A 90 29.55 6.63 -6.76
C ALA A 90 31.04 6.80 -7.04
N ILE A 91 31.46 8.06 -7.17
CA ILE A 91 32.83 8.46 -7.52
C ILE A 91 33.33 9.41 -6.44
N ALA A 92 34.43 9.07 -5.76
CA ALA A 92 35.06 9.94 -4.77
C ALA A 92 35.74 11.16 -5.43
N THR A 93 36.07 12.18 -4.65
CA THR A 93 36.71 13.42 -5.14
C THR A 93 38.03 13.18 -5.88
N ASP A 94 38.76 12.13 -5.52
CA ASP A 94 40.00 11.68 -6.20
C ASP A 94 39.75 10.98 -7.55
N GLY A 95 38.48 10.83 -7.96
CA GLY A 95 38.06 10.18 -9.20
C GLY A 95 37.88 8.66 -9.08
N LYS A 96 38.14 8.06 -7.92
CA LYS A 96 37.98 6.61 -7.72
C LYS A 96 36.50 6.22 -7.66
N VAL A 97 36.10 5.22 -8.44
CA VAL A 97 34.77 4.61 -8.33
C VAL A 97 34.74 3.73 -7.08
N VAL A 98 33.82 4.03 -6.16
CA VAL A 98 33.70 3.33 -4.86
C VAL A 98 32.47 2.43 -4.78
N PHE A 99 31.46 2.66 -5.63
CA PHE A 99 30.29 1.80 -5.73
C PHE A 99 29.68 1.93 -7.13
N GLU A 100 29.25 0.82 -7.72
CA GLU A 100 28.64 0.80 -9.05
C GLU A 100 27.65 -0.36 -9.15
N LYS A 101 26.45 -0.04 -9.62
CA LYS A 101 25.40 -1.00 -10.01
C LYS A 101 24.73 -0.47 -11.26
N GLU A 102 24.66 -1.31 -12.28
CA GLU A 102 23.98 -0.99 -13.53
C GLU A 102 22.72 -1.84 -13.67
N ASP A 103 21.68 -1.27 -14.27
CA ASP A 103 20.44 -1.97 -14.65
C ASP A 103 19.78 -2.75 -13.49
N VAL A 104 19.85 -2.22 -12.27
CA VAL A 104 19.36 -2.88 -11.06
C VAL A 104 17.93 -2.46 -10.74
N GLU A 105 17.11 -3.41 -10.28
CA GLU A 105 15.81 -3.10 -9.69
C GLU A 105 15.99 -2.66 -8.24
N TYR A 106 15.43 -1.51 -7.90
CA TYR A 106 15.55 -0.88 -6.60
C TYR A 106 14.19 -0.42 -6.09
N LYS A 107 13.82 -0.85 -4.89
CA LYS A 107 12.66 -0.35 -4.18
C LYS A 107 13.07 0.87 -3.36
N LEU A 108 12.39 2.00 -3.59
CA LEU A 108 12.67 3.22 -2.83
C LEU A 108 12.46 2.95 -1.32
N GLY A 109 13.36 3.48 -0.49
CA GLY A 109 13.36 3.30 0.96
C GLY A 109 13.83 1.93 1.47
N SER A 110 14.25 1.02 0.57
CA SER A 110 14.69 -0.33 0.98
C SER A 110 16.05 -0.36 1.68
N GLY A 111 16.87 0.69 1.52
CA GLY A 111 18.23 0.71 2.04
C GLY A 111 19.21 -0.19 1.27
N ALA A 112 18.84 -0.74 0.11
CA ALA A 112 19.64 -1.74 -0.60
C ALA A 112 21.00 -1.22 -1.13
N PHE A 113 21.17 0.11 -1.21
CA PHE A 113 22.46 0.75 -1.56
C PHE A 113 23.26 1.19 -0.31
N GLY A 114 22.90 0.71 0.87
CA GLY A 114 23.55 1.10 2.13
C GLY A 114 23.43 2.60 2.38
N LYS A 115 24.53 3.27 2.75
CA LYS A 115 24.57 4.72 3.02
C LYS A 115 24.14 5.58 1.82
N LEU A 116 24.35 5.10 0.60
CA LEU A 116 23.97 5.81 -0.62
C LEU A 116 22.45 5.82 -0.86
N SER A 117 21.70 4.96 -0.16
CA SER A 117 20.24 4.86 -0.31
C SER A 117 19.55 6.18 0.01
N THR A 118 20.02 6.92 1.02
CA THR A 118 19.44 8.22 1.40
C THR A 118 19.45 9.20 0.23
N VAL A 119 20.58 9.32 -0.47
CA VAL A 119 20.74 10.19 -1.64
C VAL A 119 19.96 9.63 -2.83
N ALA A 120 20.06 8.32 -3.08
CA ALA A 120 19.35 7.65 -4.17
C ALA A 120 17.84 7.82 -4.05
N ASP A 121 17.25 7.53 -2.88
CA ASP A 121 15.82 7.66 -2.60
C ASP A 121 15.35 9.09 -2.81
N LYS A 122 16.08 10.08 -2.29
CA LYS A 122 15.69 11.48 -2.40
C LYS A 122 15.77 11.98 -3.84
N ALA A 123 16.82 11.60 -4.57
CA ALA A 123 17.01 12.02 -5.94
C ALA A 123 16.02 11.34 -6.90
N LEU A 124 15.83 10.02 -6.78
CA LEU A 124 14.96 9.22 -7.65
C LEU A 124 13.50 9.68 -7.59
N ARG A 125 12.98 10.12 -6.42
CA ARG A 125 11.61 10.66 -6.27
C ARG A 125 11.29 11.81 -7.23
N GLY A 126 12.30 12.62 -7.56
CA GLY A 126 12.18 13.74 -8.47
C GLY A 126 12.64 13.43 -9.88
N MET A 127 12.96 12.17 -10.20
CA MET A 127 13.42 11.78 -11.53
C MET A 127 12.27 11.25 -12.39
N LYS A 128 12.38 11.51 -13.70
CA LYS A 128 11.53 10.94 -14.75
C LYS A 128 12.23 9.79 -15.45
N LYS A 129 11.46 8.98 -16.19
CA LYS A 129 12.01 7.88 -16.99
C LYS A 129 13.08 8.42 -17.96
N ASP A 130 14.19 7.69 -18.10
CA ASP A 130 15.36 8.02 -18.92
C ASP A 130 16.15 9.27 -18.49
N GLU A 131 15.84 9.86 -17.31
CA GLU A 131 16.58 10.97 -16.72
C GLU A 131 17.94 10.50 -16.22
N GLU A 132 18.97 11.32 -16.47
CA GLU A 132 20.32 11.12 -15.94
C GLU A 132 20.72 12.34 -15.13
N ILE A 133 21.22 12.11 -13.93
CA ILE A 133 21.61 13.15 -12.99
C ILE A 133 22.94 12.77 -12.35
N PHE A 134 23.57 13.75 -11.72
CA PHE A 134 24.51 13.48 -10.66
C PHE A 134 24.21 14.35 -9.45
N VAL A 135 24.56 13.83 -8.28
CA VAL A 135 24.45 14.55 -7.01
C VAL A 135 25.87 14.73 -6.49
N LYS A 136 26.28 15.99 -6.32
CA LYS A 136 27.52 16.29 -5.58
C LYS A 136 27.22 16.20 -4.10
N VAL A 137 27.95 15.37 -3.37
CA VAL A 137 27.66 15.04 -1.97
C VAL A 137 28.86 15.28 -1.06
N THR A 138 28.61 15.70 0.18
CA THR A 138 29.61 15.73 1.25
C THR A 138 29.86 14.31 1.79
N LYS A 139 30.85 14.17 2.69
CA LYS A 139 31.19 12.88 3.30
C LYS A 139 30.02 12.19 4.00
N ASP A 140 29.09 12.97 4.57
CA ASP A 140 27.96 12.49 5.37
C ASP A 140 26.91 11.76 4.51
N TYR A 141 26.85 12.11 3.22
CA TYR A 141 25.94 11.55 2.22
C TYR A 141 26.64 10.57 1.24
N MET A 142 27.92 10.27 1.47
CA MET A 142 28.73 9.37 0.66
C MET A 142 28.93 8.03 1.40
N LEU A 143 30.17 7.54 1.56
CA LEU A 143 30.47 6.33 2.34
C LEU A 143 31.06 6.65 3.74
N GLY A 144 31.16 7.93 4.11
CA GLY A 144 31.75 8.39 5.37
C GLY A 144 33.28 8.40 5.32
N ASP A 145 33.95 7.72 6.25
CA ASP A 145 35.41 7.75 6.42
C ASP A 145 36.19 7.21 5.21
N GLU A 146 35.57 6.39 4.36
CA GLU A 146 36.16 5.92 3.10
C GLU A 146 36.25 7.03 2.03
N THR A 147 35.47 8.10 2.19
CA THR A 147 35.36 9.23 1.27
C THR A 147 35.29 10.55 2.07
N PRO A 148 36.37 10.95 2.77
CA PRO A 148 36.34 12.05 3.74
C PRO A 148 36.08 13.42 3.10
N GLU A 149 36.35 13.55 1.79
CA GLU A 149 36.10 14.76 0.99
C GLU A 149 34.75 14.72 0.25
N GLY A 150 33.93 13.69 0.48
CA GLY A 150 32.70 13.46 -0.28
C GLY A 150 32.96 12.96 -1.70
N GLY A 151 32.08 13.33 -2.63
CA GLY A 151 32.19 12.88 -4.01
C GLY A 151 30.97 13.22 -4.88
N LYS A 152 30.75 12.38 -5.89
CA LYS A 152 29.68 12.47 -6.88
C LYS A 152 28.93 11.14 -6.95
N VAL A 153 27.60 11.18 -6.87
CA VAL A 153 26.72 10.03 -7.12
C VAL A 153 25.96 10.26 -8.42
N GLU A 154 26.30 9.50 -9.45
CA GLU A 154 25.60 9.48 -10.73
C GLU A 154 24.41 8.52 -10.64
N LEU A 155 23.26 8.95 -11.15
CA LEU A 155 22.02 8.17 -11.16
C LEU A 155 21.36 8.27 -12.53
N LYS A 156 20.89 7.13 -13.01
CA LYS A 156 20.08 7.01 -14.21
C LYS A 156 18.80 6.25 -13.89
N LEU A 157 17.64 6.86 -14.13
CA LEU A 157 16.36 6.18 -13.99
C LEU A 157 15.97 5.57 -15.33
N LEU A 158 16.04 4.24 -15.43
CA LEU A 158 15.78 3.51 -16.68
C LEU A 158 14.29 3.21 -16.85
N GLN A 159 13.63 2.82 -15.76
CA GLN A 159 12.23 2.43 -15.80
C GLN A 159 11.55 2.67 -14.45
N LEU A 160 10.30 3.10 -14.52
CA LEU A 160 9.37 3.16 -13.39
C LEU A 160 8.47 1.93 -13.46
N PHE A 161 8.33 1.21 -12.35
CA PHE A 161 7.40 0.10 -12.27
C PHE A 161 6.22 0.46 -11.37
N GLU A 162 5.01 0.35 -11.92
CA GLU A 162 3.80 0.53 -11.12
C GLU A 162 3.52 -0.75 -10.35
N THR A 163 3.62 -0.67 -9.01
CA THR A 163 3.30 -1.78 -8.11
C THR A 163 1.99 -1.54 -7.38
N LYS A 164 1.15 -2.58 -7.29
CA LYS A 164 -0.16 -2.51 -6.63
C LYS A 164 -0.43 -3.78 -5.84
N ASP A 165 -0.94 -3.62 -4.62
CA ASP A 165 -1.50 -4.74 -3.86
C ASP A 165 -2.85 -5.15 -4.45
N VAL A 166 -2.87 -6.33 -5.06
CA VAL A 166 -4.05 -6.91 -5.70
C VAL A 166 -4.72 -7.97 -4.83
N SER A 167 -4.18 -8.28 -3.65
CA SER A 167 -4.85 -9.16 -2.70
C SER A 167 -6.22 -8.61 -2.30
N PHE A 168 -7.20 -9.50 -2.10
CA PHE A 168 -8.52 -9.08 -1.60
C PHE A 168 -8.47 -8.55 -0.17
N ALA A 169 -7.57 -9.08 0.65
CA ALA A 169 -7.38 -8.66 2.03
C ALA A 169 -6.61 -7.33 2.17
N LYS A 170 -6.00 -6.83 1.08
CA LYS A 170 -5.09 -5.67 1.10
C LYS A 170 -3.98 -5.83 2.14
N ASP A 171 -3.42 -7.03 2.19
CA ASP A 171 -2.41 -7.46 3.16
C ASP A 171 -1.00 -7.58 2.55
N MET A 172 -0.81 -7.04 1.33
CA MET A 172 0.42 -7.12 0.53
C MET A 172 0.85 -8.55 0.18
N SER A 173 -0.02 -9.55 0.35
CA SER A 173 0.34 -10.95 0.05
C SER A 173 0.42 -11.27 -1.44
N VAL A 174 -0.17 -10.43 -2.29
CA VAL A 174 -0.12 -10.54 -3.75
C VAL A 174 0.10 -9.15 -4.34
N MET A 175 1.31 -8.92 -4.80
CA MET A 175 1.75 -7.64 -5.38
C MET A 175 1.90 -7.80 -6.89
N LYS A 176 1.19 -6.97 -7.64
CA LYS A 176 1.34 -6.84 -9.09
C LYS A 176 2.35 -5.75 -9.39
N LYS A 177 3.29 -6.03 -10.29
CA LYS A 177 4.25 -5.08 -10.86
C LYS A 177 4.09 -5.06 -12.38
N GLN A 178 3.67 -3.93 -12.95
CA GLN A 178 3.51 -3.82 -14.40
C GLN A 178 4.88 -3.73 -15.10
N ILE A 179 5.13 -4.63 -16.05
CA ILE A 179 6.37 -4.66 -16.85
C ILE A 179 6.15 -4.02 -18.23
N LYS A 180 4.98 -4.29 -18.83
CA LYS A 180 4.56 -3.75 -20.13
C LYS A 180 3.14 -3.22 -19.97
N GLU A 181 2.94 -1.98 -20.37
CA GLU A 181 1.61 -1.36 -20.39
C GLU A 181 0.67 -2.09 -21.37
N GLY A 182 -0.56 -2.31 -20.94
CA GLY A 182 -1.61 -2.84 -21.80
C GLY A 182 -2.37 -1.73 -22.55
N GLU A 183 -3.12 -2.16 -23.54
CA GLU A 183 -3.90 -1.30 -24.42
C GLU A 183 -5.28 -0.99 -23.83
N GLY A 184 -5.80 0.20 -24.15
CA GLY A 184 -7.10 0.66 -23.71
C GLY A 184 -7.17 1.06 -22.23
N TRP A 185 -8.40 1.29 -21.78
CA TRP A 185 -8.72 1.76 -20.43
C TRP A 185 -9.39 0.71 -19.58
N ASP A 186 -9.83 -0.37 -20.20
CA ASP A 186 -10.70 -1.35 -19.59
C ASP A 186 -9.91 -2.50 -18.98
N THR A 187 -10.43 -3.02 -17.88
CA THR A 187 -9.97 -4.26 -17.26
C THR A 187 -11.13 -5.27 -17.17
N PRO A 188 -10.82 -6.58 -17.05
CA PRO A 188 -11.82 -7.59 -16.78
C PRO A 188 -12.62 -7.26 -15.51
N LYS A 189 -13.93 -7.45 -15.58
CA LYS A 189 -14.83 -7.40 -14.41
C LYS A 189 -15.17 -8.81 -13.95
N ASP A 190 -15.84 -8.91 -12.80
CA ASP A 190 -16.43 -10.17 -12.35
C ASP A 190 -17.27 -10.81 -13.47
N ALA A 191 -17.13 -12.13 -13.65
CA ALA A 191 -17.76 -12.92 -14.70
C ALA A 191 -17.30 -12.64 -16.15
N SER A 192 -16.28 -11.81 -16.37
CA SER A 192 -15.69 -11.63 -17.70
C SER A 192 -14.94 -12.91 -18.12
N GLN A 193 -14.99 -13.26 -19.40
CA GLN A 193 -14.15 -14.33 -19.93
C GLN A 193 -12.74 -13.77 -20.16
N VAL A 194 -11.72 -14.43 -19.61
CA VAL A 194 -10.33 -13.97 -19.68
C VAL A 194 -9.44 -15.04 -20.28
N LYS A 195 -8.45 -14.58 -21.05
CA LYS A 195 -7.37 -15.39 -21.61
C LYS A 195 -6.04 -14.84 -21.14
N VAL A 196 -5.39 -15.53 -20.20
CA VAL A 196 -4.12 -15.12 -19.62
C VAL A 196 -3.05 -16.15 -19.90
N LYS A 197 -1.89 -15.69 -20.37
CA LYS A 197 -0.71 -16.51 -20.55
C LYS A 197 0.16 -16.44 -19.31
N VAL A 198 0.45 -17.59 -18.72
CA VAL A 198 1.44 -17.73 -17.65
C VAL A 198 2.78 -18.03 -18.31
N VAL A 199 3.66 -17.03 -18.34
CA VAL A 199 4.93 -17.07 -19.07
C VAL A 199 6.02 -17.75 -18.27
N SER A 200 6.10 -17.47 -16.97
CA SER A 200 7.07 -18.08 -16.05
C SER A 200 6.51 -18.14 -14.63
N ALA A 201 7.01 -19.07 -13.82
CA ALA A 201 6.83 -19.08 -12.38
C ALA A 201 8.19 -19.32 -11.71
N THR A 202 8.63 -18.40 -10.84
CA THR A 202 9.92 -18.47 -10.15
C THR A 202 9.77 -18.28 -8.65
N ASP A 203 10.84 -18.52 -7.87
CA ASP A 203 10.94 -18.11 -6.46
C ASP A 203 11.43 -16.64 -6.29
N GLY A 204 11.58 -15.92 -7.40
CA GLY A 204 12.23 -14.62 -7.49
C GLY A 204 13.60 -14.67 -8.16
N GLU A 205 14.23 -15.84 -8.22
CA GLU A 205 15.53 -16.05 -8.87
C GLU A 205 15.51 -17.21 -9.86
N LYS A 206 14.98 -18.37 -9.44
CA LYS A 206 14.99 -19.63 -10.19
C LYS A 206 13.58 -20.08 -10.54
N GLU A 207 13.44 -20.70 -11.70
CA GLU A 207 12.18 -21.29 -12.15
C GLU A 207 11.71 -22.40 -11.20
N LEU A 208 10.42 -22.42 -10.89
CA LEU A 208 9.84 -23.39 -9.98
C LEU A 208 9.82 -24.79 -10.61
N PRO A 209 10.25 -25.82 -9.87
CA PRO A 209 10.23 -27.19 -10.37
C PRO A 209 8.82 -27.61 -10.83
N GLY A 210 8.75 -28.18 -12.04
CA GLY A 210 7.50 -28.68 -12.61
C GLY A 210 6.61 -27.62 -13.26
N PHE A 211 7.03 -26.35 -13.27
CA PHE A 211 6.33 -25.31 -14.02
C PHE A 211 6.29 -25.66 -15.52
N THR A 212 5.16 -25.36 -16.16
CA THR A 212 5.00 -25.41 -17.61
C THR A 212 4.20 -24.19 -18.03
N ALA A 213 4.77 -23.40 -18.93
CA ALA A 213 4.07 -22.25 -19.49
C ALA A 213 2.80 -22.69 -20.21
N ALA A 214 1.68 -22.02 -19.91
CA ALA A 214 0.39 -22.34 -20.48
C ALA A 214 -0.48 -21.08 -20.59
N THR A 215 -1.44 -21.13 -21.49
CA THR A 215 -2.52 -20.15 -21.57
C THR A 215 -3.74 -20.70 -20.86
N LEU A 216 -4.29 -19.92 -19.94
CA LEU A 216 -5.47 -20.24 -19.17
C LEU A 216 -6.64 -19.40 -19.67
N GLU A 217 -7.72 -20.09 -20.03
CA GLU A 217 -9.02 -19.48 -20.35
C GLU A 217 -9.99 -19.82 -19.22
N PHE A 218 -10.61 -18.80 -18.64
CA PHE A 218 -11.53 -18.96 -17.51
C PHE A 218 -12.45 -17.75 -17.31
N THR A 219 -13.45 -17.92 -16.47
CA THR A 219 -14.34 -16.84 -16.02
C THR A 219 -13.73 -16.12 -14.81
N ALA A 220 -13.44 -14.82 -14.93
CA ALA A 220 -12.89 -14.03 -13.84
C ALA A 220 -13.79 -14.05 -12.59
N GLY A 221 -13.20 -14.36 -11.44
CA GLY A 221 -13.91 -14.60 -10.19
C GLY A 221 -14.65 -15.94 -10.13
N GLY A 222 -14.51 -16.81 -11.13
CA GLY A 222 -15.13 -18.13 -11.18
C GLY A 222 -14.50 -19.14 -10.24
N GLY A 223 -13.24 -18.92 -9.86
CA GLY A 223 -12.46 -19.87 -9.07
C GLY A 223 -11.97 -21.05 -9.90
N GLU A 224 -11.73 -20.85 -11.20
CA GLU A 224 -11.29 -21.90 -12.13
C GLU A 224 -9.77 -21.99 -12.28
N THR A 225 -9.07 -21.00 -11.73
CA THR A 225 -7.61 -20.93 -11.61
C THR A 225 -7.21 -20.61 -10.17
N CYS A 226 -5.91 -20.57 -9.86
CA CYS A 226 -5.40 -20.23 -8.53
C CYS A 226 -5.73 -18.79 -8.09
N ASP A 227 -5.76 -18.57 -6.77
CA ASP A 227 -6.13 -17.28 -6.15
C ASP A 227 -5.27 -16.13 -6.67
N ALA A 228 -3.95 -16.31 -6.79
CA ALA A 228 -3.05 -15.26 -7.27
C ALA A 228 -3.41 -14.75 -8.68
N ILE A 229 -3.81 -15.66 -9.58
CA ILE A 229 -4.23 -15.30 -10.94
C ILE A 229 -5.63 -14.69 -10.93
N GLU A 230 -6.58 -15.22 -10.15
CA GLU A 230 -7.92 -14.62 -9.99
C GLU A 230 -7.85 -13.17 -9.49
N PHE A 231 -6.87 -12.85 -8.63
CA PHE A 231 -6.72 -11.52 -8.05
C PHE A 231 -6.19 -10.50 -9.06
N VAL A 232 -5.14 -10.88 -9.78
CA VAL A 232 -4.41 -9.94 -10.64
C VAL A 232 -5.15 -9.61 -11.93
N VAL A 233 -5.89 -10.56 -12.52
CA VAL A 233 -6.52 -10.35 -13.85
C VAL A 233 -7.53 -9.22 -13.85
N LEU A 234 -8.22 -8.96 -12.72
CA LEU A 234 -9.18 -7.86 -12.58
C LEU A 234 -8.52 -6.46 -12.67
N GLU A 235 -7.21 -6.42 -12.50
CA GLU A 235 -6.39 -5.21 -12.48
C GLU A 235 -5.51 -5.10 -13.73
N MET A 236 -5.59 -6.05 -14.67
CA MET A 236 -4.79 -6.06 -15.90
C MET A 236 -5.58 -5.52 -17.10
N LYS A 237 -4.88 -4.82 -18.00
CA LYS A 237 -5.39 -4.39 -19.30
C LYS A 237 -5.04 -5.41 -20.40
N LYS A 238 -5.77 -5.38 -21.52
CA LYS A 238 -5.47 -6.24 -22.68
C LYS A 238 -4.03 -5.99 -23.17
N GLY A 239 -3.26 -7.04 -23.43
CA GLY A 239 -1.86 -6.97 -23.83
C GLY A 239 -0.86 -6.57 -22.72
N GLU A 240 -1.34 -6.35 -21.49
CA GLU A 240 -0.49 -6.00 -20.35
C GLU A 240 0.35 -7.20 -19.91
N ARG A 241 1.63 -6.97 -19.62
CA ARG A 241 2.51 -7.96 -18.99
C ARG A 241 2.90 -7.50 -17.59
N ALA A 242 2.73 -8.37 -16.60
CA ALA A 242 2.99 -8.06 -15.20
C ALA A 242 3.75 -9.19 -14.48
N LEU A 243 4.61 -8.83 -13.52
CA LEU A 243 5.10 -9.74 -12.49
C LEU A 243 4.11 -9.74 -11.33
N VAL A 244 3.83 -10.92 -10.80
CA VAL A 244 2.94 -11.10 -9.66
C VAL A 244 3.71 -11.83 -8.57
N THR A 245 4.11 -11.07 -7.56
CA THR A 245 4.83 -11.59 -6.39
C THR A 245 3.81 -11.98 -5.33
N CYS A 246 3.76 -13.27 -4.99
CA CYS A 246 2.90 -13.83 -3.96
C CYS A 246 3.72 -14.40 -2.81
N THR A 247 3.54 -13.86 -1.60
CA THR A 247 4.21 -14.32 -0.37
C THR A 247 3.47 -15.45 0.36
N LYS A 248 2.36 -15.91 -0.22
CA LYS A 248 1.53 -17.03 0.26
C LYS A 248 1.48 -18.10 -0.84
N PRO A 249 2.51 -18.95 -1.01
CA PRO A 249 2.64 -19.89 -2.12
C PRO A 249 1.42 -20.81 -2.31
N GLU A 250 0.65 -21.08 -1.25
CA GLU A 250 -0.61 -21.82 -1.32
C GLU A 250 -1.66 -21.18 -2.24
N LYS A 251 -1.57 -19.88 -2.50
CA LYS A 251 -2.42 -19.14 -3.44
C LYS A 251 -2.01 -19.33 -4.91
N CYS A 252 -0.88 -19.98 -5.18
CA CYS A 252 -0.32 -20.17 -6.52
C CYS A 252 -0.43 -21.60 -7.05
N ALA A 253 -1.01 -22.53 -6.28
CA ALA A 253 -1.21 -23.90 -6.73
C ALA A 253 -2.19 -23.95 -7.92
N GLU A 254 -1.68 -24.31 -9.10
CA GLU A 254 -2.42 -24.41 -10.35
C GLU A 254 -1.92 -25.61 -11.17
N ALA A 255 -2.76 -26.62 -11.30
CA ALA A 255 -2.42 -27.85 -12.00
C ALA A 255 -2.19 -27.63 -13.51
N LYS A 256 -2.88 -26.67 -14.13
CA LYS A 256 -2.77 -26.38 -15.58
C LYS A 256 -1.40 -25.83 -15.98
N ILE A 257 -0.64 -25.26 -15.04
CA ILE A 257 0.75 -24.80 -15.24
C ILE A 257 1.79 -25.73 -14.58
N GLY A 258 1.38 -26.94 -14.20
CA GLY A 258 2.23 -27.95 -13.57
C GLY A 258 2.46 -27.80 -12.06
N LEU A 259 2.01 -26.69 -11.45
CA LEU A 259 2.13 -26.40 -10.02
C LEU A 259 0.96 -27.03 -9.22
N LYS A 260 0.85 -28.37 -9.23
CA LYS A 260 -0.30 -29.09 -8.65
C LYS A 260 -0.50 -28.87 -7.15
N GLU A 261 0.59 -28.65 -6.42
CA GLU A 261 0.60 -28.39 -4.98
C GLU A 261 1.24 -27.04 -4.70
N ALA A 262 1.03 -26.51 -3.49
CA ALA A 262 1.66 -25.28 -3.04
C ALA A 262 3.20 -25.41 -3.14
N PRO A 263 3.87 -24.52 -3.90
CA PRO A 263 5.33 -24.51 -3.97
C PRO A 263 5.95 -24.30 -2.58
N LYS A 264 6.96 -25.10 -2.22
CA LYS A 264 7.66 -25.02 -0.93
C LYS A 264 8.78 -23.98 -0.96
N VAL A 265 8.40 -22.72 -1.20
CA VAL A 265 9.29 -21.56 -1.30
C VAL A 265 8.74 -20.41 -0.46
N GLU A 266 9.53 -19.38 -0.18
CA GLU A 266 9.04 -18.22 0.61
C GLU A 266 8.06 -17.35 -0.18
N LYS A 267 8.27 -17.24 -1.50
CA LYS A 267 7.41 -16.49 -2.41
C LYS A 267 7.40 -17.13 -3.79
N VAL A 268 6.34 -16.87 -4.53
CA VAL A 268 6.19 -17.24 -5.94
C VAL A 268 6.09 -15.96 -6.76
N VAL A 269 6.84 -15.86 -7.85
CA VAL A 269 6.77 -14.75 -8.80
C VAL A 269 6.28 -15.29 -10.14
N LEU A 270 5.05 -14.94 -10.51
CA LEU A 270 4.45 -15.30 -11.80
C LEU A 270 4.66 -14.16 -12.80
N THR A 271 5.13 -14.48 -14.01
CA THR A 271 5.06 -13.54 -15.14
C THR A 271 3.81 -13.83 -15.94
N LEU A 272 2.87 -12.88 -15.99
CA LEU A 272 1.59 -13.03 -16.66
C LEU A 272 1.45 -12.04 -17.81
N GLU A 273 0.77 -12.45 -18.87
CA GLU A 273 0.33 -11.60 -19.97
C GLU A 273 -1.17 -11.79 -20.19
N LEU A 274 -1.96 -10.71 -20.04
CA LEU A 274 -3.40 -10.77 -20.32
C LEU A 274 -3.57 -10.62 -21.84
N GLU A 275 -3.76 -11.72 -22.56
CA GLU A 275 -3.85 -11.72 -24.02
C GLU A 275 -5.15 -11.04 -24.49
N GLU A 276 -6.27 -11.46 -23.90
CA GLU A 276 -7.59 -10.98 -24.28
C GLU A 276 -8.60 -11.17 -23.14
N PHE A 277 -9.67 -10.37 -23.16
CA PHE A 277 -10.84 -10.61 -22.34
C PHE A 277 -12.11 -10.13 -23.04
N GLU A 278 -13.22 -10.79 -22.77
CA GLU A 278 -14.56 -10.36 -23.13
C GLU A 278 -15.28 -9.91 -21.85
N LYS A 279 -15.71 -8.64 -21.83
CA LYS A 279 -16.39 -8.06 -20.68
C LYS A 279 -17.72 -8.76 -20.44
N ALA A 280 -17.99 -9.05 -19.17
CA ALA A 280 -19.34 -9.37 -18.75
C ALA A 280 -20.28 -8.17 -18.98
N LYS A 281 -21.57 -8.48 -19.19
CA LYS A 281 -22.63 -7.47 -19.27
C LYS A 281 -22.61 -6.60 -18.02
N ASP A 282 -22.64 -5.29 -18.22
CA ASP A 282 -22.65 -4.36 -17.10
C ASP A 282 -23.95 -4.49 -16.29
N THR A 283 -23.82 -4.58 -14.97
CA THR A 283 -24.95 -4.83 -14.05
C THR A 283 -26.04 -3.75 -14.13
N TRP A 284 -25.69 -2.51 -14.46
CA TRP A 284 -26.66 -1.41 -14.63
C TRP A 284 -27.51 -1.55 -15.89
N SER A 285 -27.02 -2.29 -16.90
CA SER A 285 -27.74 -2.57 -18.15
C SER A 285 -28.61 -3.83 -18.10
N MET A 286 -28.57 -4.56 -16.97
CA MET A 286 -29.33 -5.80 -16.78
C MET A 286 -30.77 -5.50 -16.33
N SER A 287 -31.72 -6.30 -16.81
CA SER A 287 -33.08 -6.34 -16.28
C SER A 287 -33.10 -6.87 -14.83
N GLU A 288 -34.23 -6.73 -14.14
CA GLU A 288 -34.39 -7.29 -12.78
C GLU A 288 -34.19 -8.81 -12.76
N GLU A 289 -34.75 -9.51 -13.75
CA GLU A 289 -34.65 -10.96 -13.91
C GLU A 289 -33.21 -11.38 -14.19
N GLU A 290 -32.51 -10.69 -15.10
CA GLU A 290 -31.10 -10.95 -15.39
C GLU A 290 -30.20 -10.71 -14.16
N LYS A 291 -30.49 -9.68 -13.35
CA LYS A 291 -29.76 -9.44 -12.09
C LYS A 291 -29.97 -10.57 -11.09
N LEU A 292 -31.20 -11.05 -10.95
CA LEU A 292 -31.54 -12.16 -10.05
C LEU A 292 -30.84 -13.46 -10.47
N GLU A 293 -30.85 -13.78 -11.76
CA GLU A 293 -30.18 -14.95 -12.31
C GLU A 293 -28.66 -14.83 -12.12
N PHE A 294 -28.08 -13.68 -12.48
CA PHE A 294 -26.66 -13.40 -12.28
C PHE A 294 -26.27 -13.53 -10.80
N GLY A 295 -26.99 -12.86 -9.89
CA GLY A 295 -26.73 -12.92 -8.45
C GLY A 295 -26.83 -14.34 -7.89
N THR A 296 -27.78 -15.14 -8.38
CA THR A 296 -27.94 -16.55 -7.98
C THR A 296 -26.75 -17.38 -8.42
N GLY A 297 -26.32 -17.24 -9.67
CA GLY A 297 -25.13 -17.92 -10.19
C GLY A 297 -23.87 -17.53 -9.43
N ARG A 298 -23.66 -16.23 -9.15
CA ARG A 298 -22.49 -15.78 -8.37
C ARG A 298 -22.53 -16.28 -6.92
N LYS A 299 -23.72 -16.36 -6.29
CA LYS A 299 -23.89 -17.00 -4.96
C LYS A 299 -23.49 -18.47 -4.99
N GLU A 300 -23.79 -19.19 -6.06
CA GLU A 300 -23.43 -20.61 -6.22
C GLU A 300 -21.93 -20.82 -6.40
N VAL A 301 -21.29 -19.97 -7.21
CA VAL A 301 -19.82 -19.91 -7.30
C VAL A 301 -19.20 -19.66 -5.93
N GLY A 302 -19.69 -18.67 -5.17
CA GLY A 302 -19.23 -18.42 -3.80
C GLY A 302 -19.41 -19.62 -2.87
N SER A 303 -20.51 -20.37 -3.03
CA SER A 303 -20.78 -21.58 -2.25
C SER A 303 -19.82 -22.72 -2.60
N GLY A 304 -19.48 -22.89 -3.88
CA GLY A 304 -18.46 -23.82 -4.35
C GLY A 304 -17.09 -23.51 -3.78
N LEU A 305 -16.65 -22.25 -3.90
CA LEU A 305 -15.38 -21.76 -3.37
C LEU A 305 -15.26 -21.96 -1.85
N PHE A 306 -16.33 -21.68 -1.10
CA PHE A 306 -16.35 -21.87 0.35
C PHE A 306 -16.12 -23.33 0.75
N LYS A 307 -16.75 -24.27 0.02
CA LYS A 307 -16.58 -25.72 0.22
C LYS A 307 -15.17 -26.19 -0.10
N GLN A 308 -14.55 -25.62 -1.14
CA GLN A 308 -13.16 -25.87 -1.51
C GLN A 308 -12.14 -25.27 -0.53
N GLY A 309 -12.58 -24.46 0.45
CA GLY A 309 -11.70 -23.79 1.40
C GLY A 309 -11.11 -22.46 0.90
N ARG A 310 -11.49 -22.01 -0.30
CA ARG A 310 -11.08 -20.73 -0.90
C ARG A 310 -11.95 -19.59 -0.37
N VAL A 311 -11.85 -19.35 0.94
CA VAL A 311 -12.80 -18.51 1.69
C VAL A 311 -12.72 -17.03 1.31
N GLU A 312 -11.54 -16.50 1.02
CA GLU A 312 -11.36 -15.09 0.61
C GLU A 312 -12.10 -14.79 -0.71
N LEU A 313 -11.95 -15.67 -1.71
CA LEU A 313 -12.69 -15.55 -2.97
C LEU A 313 -14.19 -15.66 -2.77
N ALA A 314 -14.64 -16.63 -1.97
CA ALA A 314 -16.05 -16.80 -1.64
C ALA A 314 -16.62 -15.54 -0.99
N LEU A 315 -15.89 -14.95 -0.02
CA LEU A 315 -16.25 -13.70 0.64
C LEU A 315 -16.43 -12.56 -0.37
N GLU A 316 -15.48 -12.40 -1.29
CA GLU A 316 -15.57 -11.36 -2.33
C GLU A 316 -16.79 -11.58 -3.25
N ARG A 317 -17.10 -12.82 -3.62
CA ARG A 317 -18.30 -13.11 -4.41
C ARG A 317 -19.59 -12.72 -3.69
N TYR A 318 -19.71 -13.06 -2.41
CA TYR A 318 -20.90 -12.68 -1.63
C TYR A 318 -21.02 -11.16 -1.50
N LYS A 319 -19.91 -10.43 -1.31
CA LYS A 319 -19.92 -8.95 -1.30
C LYS A 319 -20.48 -8.39 -2.60
N LYS A 320 -20.02 -8.87 -3.76
CA LYS A 320 -20.52 -8.41 -5.07
C LYS A 320 -22.01 -8.67 -5.26
N VAL A 321 -22.53 -9.81 -4.78
CA VAL A 321 -23.98 -10.09 -4.83
C VAL A 321 -24.77 -9.18 -3.89
N ILE A 322 -24.23 -8.88 -2.69
CA ILE A 322 -24.86 -7.94 -1.77
C ILE A 322 -24.94 -6.54 -2.40
N ASP A 323 -23.83 -6.08 -2.99
CA ASP A 323 -23.74 -4.77 -3.64
C ASP A 323 -24.71 -4.64 -4.82
N LEU A 324 -24.88 -5.72 -5.60
CA LEU A 324 -25.83 -5.80 -6.71
C LEU A 324 -27.28 -5.50 -6.27
N PHE A 325 -27.65 -5.90 -5.06
CA PHE A 325 -29.00 -5.73 -4.49
C PHE A 325 -29.06 -4.69 -3.37
N SER A 326 -28.13 -3.74 -3.35
CA SER A 326 -28.18 -2.60 -2.42
C SER A 326 -29.35 -1.66 -2.69
N TYR A 327 -29.76 -1.53 -3.96
CA TYR A 327 -30.82 -0.62 -4.41
C TYR A 327 -31.88 -1.37 -5.21
N VAL A 328 -32.89 -1.91 -4.52
CA VAL A 328 -33.98 -2.71 -5.12
C VAL A 328 -35.36 -2.07 -4.95
N ASP A 329 -35.42 -0.80 -4.55
CA ASP A 329 -36.70 -0.15 -4.23
C ASP A 329 -37.61 0.05 -5.45
N ASN A 330 -37.02 0.17 -6.63
CA ASN A 330 -37.76 0.31 -7.89
C ASN A 330 -38.10 -1.04 -8.54
N PHE A 331 -37.76 -2.18 -7.92
CA PHE A 331 -38.07 -3.49 -8.48
C PHE A 331 -39.56 -3.79 -8.34
N LYS A 332 -40.09 -4.64 -9.23
CA LYS A 332 -41.40 -5.24 -9.01
C LYS A 332 -41.41 -6.00 -7.69
N GLU A 333 -42.52 -5.97 -6.95
CA GLU A 333 -42.61 -6.54 -5.58
C GLU A 333 -42.13 -8.00 -5.50
N GLU A 334 -42.46 -8.82 -6.50
CA GLU A 334 -42.01 -10.20 -6.60
C GLU A 334 -40.47 -10.30 -6.71
N ASN A 335 -39.87 -9.52 -7.60
CA ASN A 335 -38.42 -9.48 -7.81
C ASN A 335 -37.68 -8.83 -6.64
N LYS A 336 -38.28 -7.80 -6.01
CA LYS A 336 -37.78 -7.15 -4.81
C LYS A 336 -37.64 -8.15 -3.67
N THR A 337 -38.68 -8.95 -3.44
CA THR A 337 -38.66 -10.01 -2.42
C THR A 337 -37.54 -11.02 -2.68
N LYS A 338 -37.43 -11.53 -3.92
CA LYS A 338 -36.36 -12.47 -4.31
C LYS A 338 -34.97 -11.88 -4.13
N ALA A 339 -34.78 -10.60 -4.48
CA ALA A 339 -33.51 -9.90 -4.34
C ALA A 339 -33.11 -9.71 -2.87
N GLN A 340 -34.07 -9.33 -2.02
CA GLN A 340 -33.85 -9.19 -0.58
C GLN A 340 -33.52 -10.53 0.08
N GLU A 341 -34.20 -11.61 -0.31
CA GLU A 341 -33.88 -12.96 0.16
C GLU A 341 -32.47 -13.38 -0.25
N LEU A 342 -32.10 -13.21 -1.52
CA LEU A 342 -30.77 -13.53 -2.03
C LEU A 342 -29.67 -12.71 -1.35
N LYS A 343 -29.91 -11.42 -1.13
CA LYS A 343 -29.02 -10.53 -0.37
C LYS A 343 -28.83 -11.04 1.07
N ARG A 344 -29.92 -11.43 1.74
CA ARG A 344 -29.89 -11.97 3.11
C ARG A 344 -29.08 -13.26 3.19
N VAL A 345 -29.29 -14.18 2.24
CA VAL A 345 -28.50 -15.42 2.13
C VAL A 345 -27.01 -15.12 1.95
N CYS A 346 -26.66 -14.15 1.10
CA CYS A 346 -25.28 -13.76 0.88
C CYS A 346 -24.66 -13.06 2.10
N GLN A 347 -25.41 -12.24 2.84
CA GLN A 347 -24.94 -11.65 4.11
C GLN A 347 -24.65 -12.72 5.16
N LEU A 348 -25.54 -13.71 5.29
CA LEU A 348 -25.31 -14.87 6.14
C LEU A 348 -24.03 -15.61 5.74
N ASN A 349 -23.86 -15.92 4.46
CA ASN A 349 -22.67 -16.62 3.99
C ASN A 349 -21.38 -15.80 4.14
N LYS A 350 -21.46 -14.48 3.95
CA LYS A 350 -20.38 -13.53 4.26
C LYS A 350 -19.98 -13.61 5.74
N ALA A 351 -20.94 -13.66 6.67
CA ALA A 351 -20.64 -13.86 8.09
C ALA A 351 -19.91 -15.19 8.35
N ALA A 352 -20.34 -16.27 7.68
CA ALA A 352 -19.64 -17.56 7.78
C ALA A 352 -18.21 -17.52 7.23
N CYS A 353 -17.96 -16.79 6.13
CA CYS A 353 -16.61 -16.54 5.63
C CYS A 353 -15.76 -15.80 6.66
N HIS A 354 -16.27 -14.71 7.25
CA HIS A 354 -15.55 -13.93 8.24
C HIS A 354 -15.20 -14.76 9.50
N LEU A 355 -16.11 -15.60 9.99
CA LEU A 355 -15.82 -16.53 11.10
C LEU A 355 -14.66 -17.47 10.75
N LYS A 356 -14.66 -18.04 9.54
CA LYS A 356 -13.61 -18.97 9.08
C LYS A 356 -12.27 -18.27 8.86
N LEU A 357 -12.29 -16.99 8.50
CA LEU A 357 -11.12 -16.11 8.40
C LEU A 357 -10.69 -15.49 9.75
N LYS A 358 -11.38 -15.83 10.85
CA LYS A 358 -11.16 -15.27 12.20
C LYS A 358 -11.36 -13.75 12.30
N GLN A 359 -12.10 -13.17 11.35
CA GLN A 359 -12.47 -11.75 11.32
C GLN A 359 -13.78 -11.56 12.10
N ASN A 360 -13.73 -11.78 13.42
CA ASN A 360 -14.95 -11.89 14.25
C ASN A 360 -15.77 -10.59 14.29
N GLN A 361 -15.13 -9.42 14.29
CA GLN A 361 -15.83 -8.13 14.24
C GLN A 361 -16.65 -7.97 12.96
N ASP A 362 -16.11 -8.38 11.81
CA ASP A 362 -16.84 -8.28 10.54
C ASP A 362 -17.93 -9.34 10.41
N ALA A 363 -17.72 -10.53 11.00
CA ALA A 363 -18.77 -11.55 11.12
C ALA A 363 -19.98 -11.03 11.92
N ARG A 364 -19.71 -10.37 13.05
CA ARG A 364 -20.75 -9.74 13.89
C ARG A 364 -21.54 -8.70 13.10
N LYS A 365 -20.86 -7.75 12.45
CA LYS A 365 -21.50 -6.72 11.61
C LYS A 365 -22.37 -7.33 10.50
N ALA A 366 -21.89 -8.37 9.82
CA ALA A 366 -22.66 -9.04 8.77
C ALA A 366 -23.93 -9.73 9.33
N CYS A 367 -23.88 -10.27 10.55
CA CYS A 367 -25.07 -10.81 11.22
C CYS A 367 -26.03 -9.69 11.65
N ASP A 368 -25.52 -8.56 12.14
CA ASP A 368 -26.33 -7.40 12.51
C ASP A 368 -27.15 -6.90 11.32
N GLU A 369 -26.54 -6.79 10.13
CA GLU A 369 -27.27 -6.42 8.90
C GLU A 369 -28.41 -7.39 8.58
N VAL A 370 -28.23 -8.70 8.79
CA VAL A 370 -29.32 -9.69 8.58
C VAL A 370 -30.45 -9.49 9.58
N LEU A 371 -30.10 -9.22 10.84
CA LEU A 371 -31.04 -9.10 11.95
C LEU A 371 -31.84 -7.79 11.94
N LYS A 372 -31.39 -6.76 11.21
CA LYS A 372 -32.19 -5.55 10.96
C LYS A 372 -33.48 -5.87 10.20
N ASP A 373 -33.37 -6.75 9.20
CA ASP A 373 -34.48 -7.07 8.29
C ASP A 373 -35.19 -8.38 8.65
N ASP A 374 -34.51 -9.32 9.35
CA ASP A 374 -35.06 -10.59 9.82
C ASP A 374 -34.65 -10.81 11.28
N THR A 375 -35.45 -10.24 12.18
CA THR A 375 -35.20 -10.18 13.62
C THR A 375 -35.27 -11.54 14.32
N GLN A 376 -35.70 -12.59 13.61
CA GLN A 376 -35.84 -13.96 14.14
C GLN A 376 -34.88 -14.94 13.46
N ASN A 377 -33.88 -14.47 12.73
CA ASN A 377 -32.95 -15.33 12.01
C ASN A 377 -32.01 -16.11 12.95
N VAL A 378 -32.37 -17.37 13.24
CA VAL A 378 -31.59 -18.25 14.13
C VAL A 378 -30.13 -18.41 13.66
N LYS A 379 -29.87 -18.49 12.35
CA LYS A 379 -28.51 -18.64 11.82
C LYS A 379 -27.66 -17.38 12.04
N ALA A 380 -28.26 -16.19 11.93
CA ALA A 380 -27.58 -14.92 12.20
C ALA A 380 -27.23 -14.81 13.68
N PHE A 381 -28.19 -15.06 14.59
CA PHE A 381 -27.91 -15.09 16.03
C PHE A 381 -26.82 -16.09 16.39
N TYR A 382 -26.87 -17.30 15.83
CA TYR A 382 -25.88 -18.33 16.13
C TYR A 382 -24.46 -17.92 15.69
N ARG A 383 -24.33 -17.39 14.47
CA ARG A 383 -23.05 -16.91 13.92
C ARG A 383 -22.53 -15.69 14.66
N ARG A 384 -23.43 -14.77 15.07
CA ARG A 384 -23.07 -13.61 15.90
C ARG A 384 -22.59 -14.04 17.28
N ALA A 385 -23.28 -14.98 17.92
CA ALA A 385 -22.86 -15.58 19.18
C ALA A 385 -21.47 -16.24 19.07
N GLN A 386 -21.20 -16.98 17.99
CA GLN A 386 -19.86 -17.54 17.72
C GLN A 386 -18.78 -16.45 17.63
N ALA A 387 -19.06 -15.35 16.93
CA ALA A 387 -18.15 -14.21 16.87
C ALA A 387 -17.92 -13.58 18.26
N CYS A 388 -18.98 -13.37 19.04
CA CYS A 388 -18.90 -12.81 20.39
C CYS A 388 -18.09 -13.71 21.34
N VAL A 389 -18.19 -15.04 21.25
CA VAL A 389 -17.34 -15.96 22.02
C VAL A 389 -15.85 -15.73 21.69
N ASN A 390 -15.52 -15.63 20.40
CA ASN A 390 -14.14 -15.39 19.97
C ASN A 390 -13.62 -13.98 20.33
N LEU A 391 -14.52 -13.03 20.56
CA LEU A 391 -14.21 -11.67 21.02
C LEU A 391 -14.23 -11.53 22.55
N HIS A 392 -14.54 -12.61 23.28
CA HIS A 392 -14.74 -12.61 24.73
C HIS A 392 -15.92 -11.71 25.19
N GLU A 393 -16.86 -11.42 24.30
CA GLU A 393 -18.09 -10.66 24.56
C GLU A 393 -19.22 -11.60 25.05
N TYR A 394 -18.99 -12.26 26.19
CA TYR A 394 -19.87 -13.36 26.64
C TYR A 394 -21.30 -12.91 26.99
N SER A 395 -21.49 -11.68 27.46
CA SER A 395 -22.82 -11.14 27.78
C SER A 395 -23.71 -11.06 26.53
N GLU A 396 -23.16 -10.52 25.44
CA GLU A 396 -23.85 -10.39 24.14
C GLU A 396 -24.13 -11.77 23.54
N CYS A 397 -23.15 -12.68 23.59
CA CYS A 397 -23.34 -14.08 23.20
C CYS A 397 -24.52 -14.75 23.92
N MET A 398 -24.64 -14.55 25.24
CA MET A 398 -25.72 -15.14 26.02
C MET A 398 -27.10 -14.55 25.68
N GLN A 399 -27.17 -13.27 25.28
CA GLN A 399 -28.40 -12.67 24.78
C GLN A 399 -28.83 -13.31 23.45
N ASP A 400 -27.89 -13.53 22.54
CA ASP A 400 -28.15 -14.20 21.26
C ASP A 400 -28.61 -15.63 21.44
N ILE A 401 -27.96 -16.39 22.32
CA ILE A 401 -28.36 -17.77 22.61
C ILE A 401 -29.75 -17.82 23.25
N LYS A 402 -30.07 -16.87 24.13
CA LYS A 402 -31.42 -16.77 24.68
C LYS A 402 -32.45 -16.57 23.56
N ARG A 403 -32.20 -15.67 22.61
CA ARG A 403 -33.08 -15.48 21.43
C ARG A 403 -33.22 -16.74 20.60
N ILE A 404 -32.12 -17.47 20.36
CA ILE A 404 -32.17 -18.74 19.64
C ILE A 404 -33.07 -19.75 20.35
N LEU A 405 -32.91 -19.91 21.67
CA LEU A 405 -33.68 -20.89 22.45
C LEU A 405 -35.14 -20.48 22.68
N GLU A 406 -35.48 -19.18 22.57
CA GLU A 406 -36.86 -18.70 22.51
C GLU A 406 -37.56 -19.15 21.22
N ILE A 407 -36.83 -19.17 20.08
CA ILE A 407 -37.37 -19.52 18.75
C ILE A 407 -37.32 -21.04 18.50
N ASP A 408 -36.18 -21.66 18.82
CA ASP A 408 -35.92 -23.10 18.69
C ASP A 408 -35.40 -23.66 20.03
N PRO A 409 -36.31 -24.06 20.93
CA PRO A 409 -35.94 -24.59 22.24
C PRO A 409 -35.07 -25.86 22.18
N GLN A 410 -35.10 -26.63 21.08
CA GLN A 410 -34.36 -27.88 20.94
C GLN A 410 -32.98 -27.70 20.29
N ASN A 411 -32.57 -26.46 20.00
CA ASN A 411 -31.30 -26.17 19.35
C ASN A 411 -30.09 -26.66 20.17
N ARG A 412 -29.51 -27.79 19.76
CA ARG A 412 -28.38 -28.43 20.46
C ARG A 412 -27.10 -27.59 20.34
N GLU A 413 -26.90 -26.97 19.19
CA GLU A 413 -25.70 -26.18 18.88
C GLU A 413 -25.62 -24.93 19.75
N ALA A 414 -26.74 -24.23 19.93
CA ALA A 414 -26.83 -23.05 20.80
C ALA A 414 -26.61 -23.41 22.28
N ARG A 415 -27.13 -24.56 22.74
CA ARG A 415 -26.88 -25.04 24.11
C ARG A 415 -25.41 -25.39 24.36
N ALA A 416 -24.75 -26.00 23.38
CA ALA A 416 -23.32 -26.28 23.44
C ALA A 416 -22.52 -24.96 23.52
N LEU A 417 -22.83 -24.00 22.63
CA LEU A 417 -22.17 -22.69 22.63
C LEU A 417 -22.38 -21.92 23.95
N ALA A 418 -23.56 -22.04 24.58
CA ALA A 418 -23.81 -21.44 25.90
C ALA A 418 -22.94 -22.05 27.00
N LYS A 419 -22.69 -23.36 26.94
CA LYS A 419 -21.78 -24.02 27.89
C LYS A 419 -20.36 -23.46 27.74
N ASP A 420 -19.91 -23.31 26.50
CA ASP A 420 -18.58 -22.78 26.18
C ASP A 420 -18.45 -21.32 26.60
N ALA A 421 -19.45 -20.48 26.30
CA ALA A 421 -19.49 -19.08 26.70
C ALA A 421 -19.46 -18.90 28.22
N LYS A 422 -20.23 -19.70 28.98
CA LYS A 422 -20.22 -19.68 30.45
C LYS A 422 -18.88 -20.12 31.03
N ALA A 423 -18.26 -21.13 30.44
CA ALA A 423 -16.94 -21.59 30.86
C ALA A 423 -15.87 -20.51 30.61
N GLY A 424 -15.92 -19.86 29.44
CA GLY A 424 -15.05 -18.74 29.09
C GLY A 424 -15.22 -17.54 30.01
N GLN A 425 -16.48 -17.14 30.29
CA GLN A 425 -16.78 -16.05 31.22
C GLN A 425 -16.24 -16.33 32.62
N LYS A 426 -16.47 -17.54 33.15
CA LYS A 426 -15.95 -17.93 34.47
C LYS A 426 -14.42 -17.87 34.53
N ALA A 427 -13.75 -18.32 33.47
CA ALA A 427 -12.28 -18.28 33.41
C ALA A 427 -11.74 -16.84 33.43
N GLU A 428 -12.39 -15.90 32.73
CA GLU A 428 -12.03 -14.48 32.77
C GLU A 428 -12.31 -13.84 34.13
N ASP A 429 -13.47 -14.14 34.74
CA ASP A 429 -13.80 -13.66 36.08
C ASP A 429 -12.76 -14.14 37.12
N ASP A 430 -12.32 -15.40 37.04
CA ASP A 430 -11.33 -15.97 37.93
C ASP A 430 -9.93 -15.35 37.72
N LYS A 431 -9.56 -15.06 36.47
CA LYS A 431 -8.32 -14.29 36.16
C LYS A 431 -8.40 -12.87 36.72
N ALA A 432 -9.51 -12.18 36.52
CA ALA A 432 -9.71 -10.81 37.00
C ALA A 432 -9.65 -10.74 38.54
N LYS A 433 -10.28 -11.69 39.24
CA LYS A 433 -10.15 -11.84 40.70
C LYS A 433 -8.71 -12.08 41.12
N GLY A 434 -7.98 -12.93 40.39
CA GLY A 434 -6.57 -13.20 40.64
C GLY A 434 -5.68 -11.97 40.46
N MET A 435 -5.91 -11.16 39.41
CA MET A 435 -5.20 -9.89 39.20
C MET A 435 -5.54 -8.87 40.29
N PHE A 436 -6.82 -8.70 40.63
CA PHE A 436 -7.27 -7.78 41.68
C PHE A 436 -6.67 -8.17 43.04
N ALA A 437 -6.66 -9.45 43.39
CA ALA A 437 -6.04 -9.93 44.63
C ALA A 437 -4.53 -9.65 44.69
N LYS A 438 -3.80 -9.74 43.58
CA LYS A 438 -2.37 -9.36 43.51
C LYS A 438 -2.18 -7.85 43.62
N MET A 439 -3.02 -7.07 42.95
CA MET A 439 -2.97 -5.60 43.01
C MET A 439 -3.27 -5.08 44.42
N CYS A 440 -4.29 -5.60 45.10
CA CYS A 440 -4.57 -5.25 46.50
C CYS A 440 -3.42 -5.61 47.44
N LYS A 441 -2.76 -6.77 47.24
CA LYS A 441 -1.56 -7.16 48.02
C LYS A 441 -0.37 -6.24 47.80
N GLY A 442 -0.18 -5.78 46.55
CA GLY A 442 0.86 -4.80 46.20
C GLY A 442 0.64 -3.42 46.81
N ILE A 443 -0.62 -2.96 46.87
CA ILE A 443 -1.00 -1.68 47.49
C ILE A 443 -0.92 -1.76 49.02
N SER A 444 -1.22 -2.92 49.62
CA SER A 444 -1.12 -3.14 51.07
C SER A 444 0.31 -3.40 51.57
N SER A 445 1.33 -3.38 50.70
CA SER A 445 2.73 -3.54 51.10
C SER A 445 3.37 -2.16 51.27
N PRO A 446 3.62 -1.68 52.51
CA PRO A 446 4.33 -0.44 52.73
C PRO A 446 5.82 -0.69 52.50
N ASN A 447 6.31 -0.45 51.29
CA ASN A 447 7.74 -0.33 51.05
C ASN A 447 8.03 1.09 50.58
N VAL A 448 8.00 2.03 51.54
CA VAL A 448 8.84 3.22 51.45
C VAL A 448 10.26 2.71 51.70
N PRO A 449 11.21 2.82 50.76
CA PRO A 449 12.60 2.60 51.09
C PRO A 449 12.97 3.66 52.13
N ALA A 450 13.34 3.23 53.33
CA ALA A 450 14.01 4.09 54.28
C ALA A 450 15.32 4.56 53.62
N ALA A 451 15.32 5.79 53.11
CA ALA A 451 16.55 6.45 52.72
C ALA A 451 17.31 6.71 54.02
N GLU A 452 18.43 6.00 54.18
CA GLU A 452 19.36 6.17 55.28
C GLU A 452 19.79 7.63 55.38
N ALA A 453 19.58 8.22 56.55
CA ALA A 453 20.14 9.50 56.92
C ALA A 453 21.67 9.38 56.97
N LYS A 454 22.35 9.89 55.94
CA LYS A 454 23.68 10.46 56.12
C LYS A 454 23.51 11.93 56.50
N ALA A 455 23.82 12.21 57.76
CA ALA A 455 24.13 13.56 58.20
C ALA A 455 25.39 14.01 57.46
N ASP A 456 25.28 15.08 56.69
CA ASP A 456 26.37 16.03 56.55
C ASP A 456 25.81 17.44 56.47
N ASP A 457 26.61 18.34 57.03
CA ASP A 457 26.33 19.62 57.62
C ASP A 457 26.07 20.75 56.61
N SER A 458 25.00 21.53 56.80
CA SER A 458 24.96 23.01 56.64
C SER A 458 23.52 23.56 56.71
N GLY A 459 23.35 24.57 57.57
CA GLY A 459 22.08 25.20 57.92
C GLY A 459 21.43 26.09 56.85
N PRO A 460 20.30 26.74 57.19
CA PRO A 460 19.26 27.12 56.25
C PRO A 460 19.38 28.57 55.76
N THR A 461 18.97 28.81 54.51
CA THR A 461 18.47 30.12 54.09
C THR A 461 17.07 30.00 53.49
N GLU A 462 16.17 30.76 54.10
CA GLU A 462 14.80 31.03 53.69
C GLU A 462 14.75 31.56 52.25
N ASP A 463 13.75 31.16 51.45
CA ASP A 463 12.86 32.20 50.91
C ASP A 463 11.52 31.66 50.37
N LYS A 464 10.54 32.55 50.51
CA LYS A 464 9.09 32.34 50.41
C LYS A 464 8.59 32.17 48.99
N ALA A 465 7.60 31.29 48.82
CA ALA A 465 6.61 31.39 47.75
C ALA A 465 5.63 32.53 48.06
N GLN A 466 5.35 33.38 47.07
CA GLN A 466 4.15 34.22 47.06
C GLN A 466 3.31 33.93 45.83
N ASP A 467 2.12 33.46 46.16
CA ASP A 467 0.86 33.40 45.44
C ASP A 467 0.45 34.77 44.89
N ALA A 468 -0.15 34.79 43.70
CA ALA A 468 -1.03 35.87 43.25
C ALA A 468 -1.83 35.44 42.01
N GLY A 469 -3.09 35.06 42.26
CA GLY A 469 -4.17 35.12 41.28
C GLY A 469 -4.58 36.56 40.90
N PRO A 470 -5.64 36.72 40.10
CA PRO A 470 -5.69 37.57 38.90
C PRO A 470 -6.26 38.97 39.13
N PRO A 471 -6.40 39.79 38.06
CA PRO A 471 -7.74 40.33 37.83
C PRO A 471 -8.19 40.44 36.35
N THR A 472 -9.49 40.69 36.29
CA THR A 472 -10.50 40.90 35.26
C THR A 472 -10.27 42.03 34.24
N GLU A 473 -10.94 41.84 33.10
CA GLU A 473 -11.62 42.80 32.19
C GLU A 473 -11.36 44.31 32.31
N GLU A 474 -10.94 44.89 31.18
CA GLU A 474 -11.63 45.98 30.48
C GLU A 474 -11.45 45.82 28.96
#